data_AF-A0A960WBR0-F1
#
_entry.id   AF-A0A960WBR0-F1
#
_cell.length_a   1.000
_cell.length_b   1.000
_cell.length_c   1.000
_cell.angle_alpha   90.00
_cell.angle_beta   90.00
_cell.angle_gamma   90.00
#
_symmetry.space_group_name_H-M   'P 1'
#
loop_
_entity.id
_entity.type
_entity.pdbx_description
1 polymer ?
#
loop_
_entity_poly.entity_id
_entity_poly.type
_entity_poly.pdbx_seq_one_letter_code
_entity_poly.pdbx_strand_id
1 'polypeptide(L)'
;MQDFIQNIASQFNLSETQAKGATGGLLSLIKDHVDSATFTKLSQALPMITTLISTFQEQKTTTTSSTLGSLASFAGAMMGGKAKVLSQAFDLLQSFNLSAEQGKHFAQIFGTYLKDSAGNELFSELTDQFPEVKQLL
;
A
#
# COMPACT_ATOMS: atom_id res chain seq x y z
N MET A 1 -10.48 1.15 9.88
CA MET A 1 -9.56 1.72 8.86
C MET A 1 -9.24 3.19 9.11
N GLN A 2 -10.19 4.06 9.50
CA GLN A 2 -9.87 5.46 9.83
C GLN A 2 -8.94 5.55 11.06
N ASP A 3 -9.15 4.69 12.06
CA ASP A 3 -8.25 4.53 13.22
C ASP A 3 -6.85 4.07 12.80
N PHE A 4 -6.76 3.17 11.81
CA PHE A 4 -5.48 2.73 11.25
C PHE A 4 -4.74 3.91 10.61
N ILE A 5 -5.42 4.69 9.75
CA ILE A 5 -4.83 5.87 9.11
C ILE A 5 -4.36 6.90 10.14
N GLN A 6 -5.16 7.19 11.18
CA GLN A 6 -4.74 8.10 12.26
C GLN A 6 -3.54 7.55 13.03
N ASN A 7 -3.56 6.26 13.39
CA ASN A 7 -2.47 5.62 14.11
C ASN A 7 -1.15 5.71 13.32
N ILE A 8 -1.18 5.39 12.03
CA ILE A 8 -0.04 5.49 11.13
C ILE A 8 0.42 6.95 10.99
N ALA A 9 -0.51 7.89 10.79
CA ALA A 9 -0.20 9.31 10.67
C ALA A 9 0.55 9.82 11.92
N SER A 10 0.07 9.47 13.11
CA SER A 10 0.70 9.84 14.38
C SER A 10 2.04 9.14 14.60
N GLN A 11 2.13 7.82 14.37
CA GLN A 11 3.37 7.06 14.60
C GLN A 11 4.52 7.49 13.71
N PHE A 12 4.23 7.83 12.45
CA PHE A 12 5.25 8.17 11.47
C PHE A 12 5.37 9.67 11.22
N ASN A 13 4.67 10.50 12.01
CA ASN A 13 4.62 11.96 11.85
C ASN A 13 4.26 12.38 10.41
N LEU A 14 3.28 11.68 9.82
CA LEU A 14 2.73 11.96 8.50
C LEU A 14 1.45 12.78 8.63
N SER A 15 1.14 13.57 7.61
CA SER A 15 -0.22 14.11 7.45
C SER A 15 -1.22 12.99 7.15
N GLU A 16 -2.49 13.21 7.48
CA GLU A 16 -3.57 12.25 7.16
C GLU A 16 -3.62 11.93 5.66
N THR A 17 -3.41 12.95 4.81
CA THR A 17 -3.33 12.79 3.35
C THR A 17 -2.14 11.92 2.92
N GLN A 18 -0.97 12.06 3.53
CA GLN A 18 0.18 11.18 3.26
C GLN A 18 -0.08 9.75 3.73
N ALA A 19 -0.66 9.56 4.91
CA ALA A 19 -1.01 8.23 5.42
C ALA A 19 -2.05 7.53 4.53
N LYS A 20 -3.06 8.26 4.04
CA LYS A 20 -4.03 7.76 3.05
C LYS A 20 -3.36 7.39 1.73
N GLY A 21 -2.50 8.26 1.21
CA GLY A 21 -1.76 8.02 -0.03
C GLY A 21 -0.83 6.80 0.06
N ALA A 22 -0.07 6.67 1.15
CA ALA A 22 0.83 5.54 1.40
C ALA A 22 0.04 4.22 1.44
N THR A 23 -1.05 4.20 2.21
CA THR A 23 -1.93 3.03 2.31
C THR A 23 -2.58 2.70 0.98
N GLY A 24 -3.08 3.72 0.26
CA GLY A 24 -3.69 3.58 -1.06
C GLY A 24 -2.73 3.05 -2.13
N GLY A 25 -1.47 3.47 -2.10
CA GLY A 25 -0.44 2.96 -3.00
C GLY A 25 -0.08 1.50 -2.73
N LEU A 26 0.03 1.07 -1.46
CA LEU A 26 0.22 -0.34 -1.13
C LEU A 26 -0.98 -1.18 -1.58
N LEU A 27 -2.19 -0.66 -1.42
CA LEU A 27 -3.41 -1.31 -1.89
C LEU A 27 -3.48 -1.39 -3.42
N SER A 28 -2.96 -0.38 -4.13
CA SER A 28 -2.82 -0.43 -5.58
C SER A 28 -1.82 -1.50 -6.02
N LEU A 29 -0.71 -1.67 -5.31
CA LEU A 29 0.22 -2.78 -5.57
C LEU A 29 -0.44 -4.14 -5.36
N ILE A 30 -1.23 -4.27 -4.30
CA ILE A 30 -2.00 -5.49 -4.07
C ILE A 30 -2.93 -5.75 -5.25
N LYS A 31 -3.71 -4.75 -5.66
CA LYS A 31 -4.65 -4.83 -6.78
C LYS A 31 -3.98 -5.28 -8.09
N ASP A 32 -2.78 -4.80 -8.39
CA ASP A 32 -2.07 -5.11 -9.63
C ASP A 32 -1.44 -6.51 -9.67
N HIS A 33 -1.21 -7.11 -8.50
CA HIS A 33 -0.50 -8.38 -8.39
C HIS A 33 -1.37 -9.56 -7.98
N VAL A 34 -2.55 -9.31 -7.39
CA VAL A 34 -3.52 -10.38 -7.11
C VAL A 34 -4.53 -10.51 -8.22
N ASP A 35 -5.07 -11.71 -8.35
CA ASP A 35 -6.25 -11.95 -9.19
C ASP A 35 -7.43 -11.04 -8.78
N SER A 36 -8.26 -10.71 -9.77
CA SER A 36 -9.45 -9.88 -9.57
C SER A 36 -10.43 -10.46 -8.56
N ALA A 37 -10.60 -11.78 -8.47
CA ALA A 37 -11.50 -12.39 -7.50
C ALA A 37 -11.00 -12.21 -6.06
N THR A 38 -9.70 -12.43 -5.80
CA THR A 38 -9.10 -12.15 -4.49
C THR A 38 -9.21 -10.66 -4.13
N PHE A 39 -8.95 -9.75 -5.07
CA PHE A 39 -9.13 -8.32 -4.82
C PHE A 39 -10.60 -7.95 -4.55
N THR A 40 -11.56 -8.59 -5.24
CA THR A 40 -12.99 -8.39 -4.97
C THR A 40 -13.34 -8.79 -3.53
N LYS A 41 -12.91 -9.97 -3.06
CA LYS A 41 -13.11 -10.38 -1.67
C LYS A 41 -12.50 -9.38 -0.69
N LEU A 42 -11.30 -8.89 -0.99
CA LEU A 42 -10.64 -7.88 -0.17
C LEU A 42 -11.45 -6.59 -0.12
N SER A 43 -11.93 -6.11 -1.27
CA SER A 43 -12.74 -4.89 -1.37
C SER A 43 -14.08 -5.00 -0.61
N GLN A 44 -14.63 -6.21 -0.51
CA GLN A 44 -15.82 -6.49 0.30
C GLN A 44 -15.50 -6.47 1.81
N ALA A 45 -14.34 -7.00 2.21
CA ALA A 45 -13.90 -6.98 3.61
C ALA A 45 -13.49 -5.57 4.07
N LEU A 46 -13.01 -4.73 3.16
CA LEU A 46 -12.50 -3.40 3.44
C LEU A 46 -13.16 -2.36 2.53
N PRO A 47 -14.39 -1.89 2.77
CA PRO A 47 -15.10 -1.02 1.83
C PRO A 47 -14.38 0.29 1.44
N MET A 48 -13.41 0.74 2.25
CA MET A 48 -12.62 1.95 2.00
C MET A 48 -11.39 1.74 1.10
N ILE A 49 -11.09 0.53 0.59
CA ILE A 49 -9.92 0.33 -0.29
C ILE A 49 -10.00 1.20 -1.54
N THR A 50 -11.17 1.19 -2.18
CA THR A 50 -11.36 1.91 -3.45
C THR A 50 -11.15 3.41 -3.24
N THR A 51 -11.65 3.96 -2.13
CA THR A 51 -11.43 5.36 -1.76
C THR A 51 -9.95 5.66 -1.54
N LEU A 52 -9.20 4.81 -0.82
CA LEU A 52 -7.78 5.03 -0.59
C LEU A 52 -6.94 4.94 -1.86
N ILE A 53 -7.23 3.96 -2.73
CA ILE A 53 -6.58 3.84 -4.05
C ILE A 53 -6.88 5.07 -4.89
N SER A 54 -8.13 5.55 -4.90
CA SER A 54 -8.50 6.78 -5.59
C SER A 54 -7.77 7.99 -5.01
N THR A 55 -7.70 8.16 -3.69
CA THR A 55 -6.94 9.24 -3.05
C THR A 55 -5.45 9.21 -3.43
N PHE A 56 -4.84 8.02 -3.49
CA PHE A 56 -3.47 7.87 -4.00
C PHE A 56 -3.34 8.32 -5.47
N GLN A 57 -4.29 7.93 -6.33
CA GLN A 57 -4.30 8.36 -7.73
C GLN A 57 -4.60 9.86 -7.91
N GLU A 58 -5.45 10.43 -7.08
CA GLU A 58 -5.73 11.86 -7.07
C GLU A 58 -4.50 12.66 -6.63
N GLN A 59 -3.80 12.21 -5.58
CA GLN A 59 -2.52 12.77 -5.14
C GLN A 59 -1.41 12.64 -6.20
N LYS A 60 -1.49 11.64 -7.10
CA LYS A 60 -0.62 11.53 -8.27
C LYS A 60 -0.91 12.60 -9.32
N THR A 61 -2.14 13.10 -9.41
CA THR A 61 -2.58 14.06 -10.44
C THR A 61 -2.56 15.53 -10.01
N THR A 62 -2.57 15.83 -8.71
CA THR A 62 -2.79 17.20 -8.19
C THR A 62 -1.55 17.91 -7.64
N THR A 63 -0.36 17.30 -7.66
CA THR A 63 0.86 17.88 -7.06
C THR A 63 1.94 18.21 -8.11
N THR A 64 1.96 19.47 -8.56
CA THR A 64 2.92 20.02 -9.54
C THR A 64 4.35 20.26 -9.00
N SER A 65 4.71 19.78 -7.81
CA SER A 65 6.00 20.12 -7.19
C SER A 65 6.60 18.94 -6.43
N SER A 66 7.75 18.45 -6.90
CA SER A 66 8.69 17.55 -6.21
C SER A 66 8.29 16.09 -5.95
N THR A 67 7.01 15.75 -5.76
CA THR A 67 6.54 14.35 -5.55
C THR A 67 6.26 13.61 -6.87
N LEU A 68 6.09 14.34 -7.98
CA LEU A 68 5.91 13.83 -9.34
C LEU A 68 7.04 12.90 -9.80
N GLY A 69 8.30 13.22 -9.47
CA GLY A 69 9.46 12.42 -9.89
C GLY A 69 9.43 11.01 -9.30
N SER A 70 9.08 10.90 -8.02
CA SER A 70 9.06 9.63 -7.29
C SER A 70 7.86 8.75 -7.68
N LEU A 71 6.68 9.36 -7.90
CA LEU A 71 5.46 8.63 -8.27
C LEU A 71 5.39 8.28 -9.77
N ALA A 72 5.96 9.11 -10.65
CA ALA A 72 6.13 8.75 -12.07
C ALA A 72 7.19 7.64 -12.23
N SER A 73 8.26 7.66 -11.43
CA SER A 73 9.23 6.56 -11.35
C SER A 73 8.57 5.25 -10.91
N PHE A 74 7.59 5.34 -10.00
CA PHE A 74 6.79 4.18 -9.59
C PHE A 74 5.94 3.62 -10.73
N ALA A 75 5.27 4.46 -11.52
CA ALA A 75 4.51 4.02 -12.69
C ALA A 75 5.41 3.40 -13.78
N GLY A 76 6.62 3.94 -13.98
CA GLY A 76 7.63 3.33 -14.85
C GLY A 76 8.15 1.98 -14.32
N ALA A 77 8.33 1.87 -13.00
CA ALA A 77 8.74 0.62 -12.34
C ALA A 77 7.63 -0.45 -12.35
N MET A 78 6.36 -0.03 -12.38
CA MET A 78 5.20 -0.93 -12.50
C MET A 78 5.12 -1.59 -13.88
N MET A 79 5.58 -0.88 -14.92
CA MET A 79 5.60 -1.36 -16.31
C MET A 79 6.84 -2.23 -16.63
N GLY A 80 7.86 -2.25 -15.75
CA GLY A 80 9.18 -2.83 -16.01
C GLY A 80 9.46 -4.24 -15.47
N GLY A 81 8.59 -4.84 -14.65
CA GLY A 81 8.76 -6.25 -14.26
C GLY A 81 8.13 -6.61 -12.92
N LYS A 82 7.35 -7.69 -12.92
CA LYS A 82 6.67 -8.31 -11.76
C LYS A 82 7.60 -8.79 -10.63
N ALA A 83 8.89 -8.47 -10.70
CA ALA A 83 9.93 -9.19 -9.96
C ALA A 83 10.27 -8.62 -8.58
N LYS A 84 9.73 -7.46 -8.16
CA LYS A 84 9.98 -6.93 -6.80
C LYS A 84 8.83 -6.06 -6.28
N VAL A 85 7.70 -6.69 -5.96
CA VAL A 85 6.58 -6.04 -5.22
C VAL A 85 7.07 -5.36 -3.96
N LEU A 86 7.99 -6.03 -3.25
CA LEU A 86 8.56 -5.49 -2.03
C LEU A 86 9.35 -4.21 -2.27
N SER A 87 10.22 -4.19 -3.28
CA SER A 87 10.98 -2.97 -3.59
C SER A 87 10.08 -1.84 -4.00
N GLN A 88 9.05 -2.12 -4.80
CA GLN A 88 8.02 -1.13 -5.13
C GLN A 88 7.34 -0.61 -3.85
N ALA A 89 6.87 -1.48 -2.96
CA ALA A 89 6.26 -1.07 -1.70
C ALA A 89 7.20 -0.19 -0.86
N PHE A 90 8.50 -0.52 -0.81
CA PHE A 90 9.50 0.30 -0.12
C PHE A 90 9.74 1.66 -0.79
N ASP A 91 9.92 1.70 -2.11
CA ASP A 91 10.10 2.94 -2.88
C ASP A 91 8.88 3.87 -2.73
N LEU A 92 7.68 3.29 -2.76
CA LEU A 92 6.43 3.99 -2.52
C LEU A 92 6.45 4.62 -1.12
N LEU A 93 6.73 3.85 -0.07
CA LEU A 93 6.74 4.35 1.30
C LEU A 93 7.80 5.44 1.49
N GLN A 94 8.98 5.28 0.89
CA GLN A 94 10.03 6.30 0.88
C GLN A 94 9.57 7.60 0.18
N SER A 95 8.74 7.51 -0.86
CA SER A 95 8.15 8.68 -1.51
C SER A 95 7.24 9.50 -0.59
N PHE A 96 6.72 8.88 0.48
CA PHE A 96 5.97 9.55 1.55
C PHE A 96 6.87 10.05 2.70
N ASN A 97 8.19 10.14 2.47
CA ASN A 97 9.18 10.58 3.45
C ASN A 97 9.36 9.62 4.63
N LEU A 98 9.07 8.32 4.41
CA LEU A 98 9.35 7.26 5.38
C LEU A 98 10.75 6.71 5.17
N SER A 99 11.51 6.56 6.26
CA SER A 99 12.79 5.84 6.24
C SER A 99 12.57 4.35 5.96
N ALA A 100 13.61 3.62 5.54
CA ALA A 100 13.50 2.17 5.28
C ALA A 100 12.97 1.37 6.49
N GLU A 101 13.44 1.70 7.70
CA GLU A 101 12.92 1.10 8.95
C GLU A 101 11.44 1.43 9.18
N GLN A 102 11.05 2.69 8.98
CA GLN A 102 9.66 3.13 9.11
C GLN A 102 8.76 2.47 8.06
N GLY A 103 9.24 2.32 6.82
CA GLY A 103 8.54 1.62 5.76
C GLY A 103 8.33 0.14 6.09
N LYS A 104 9.33 -0.52 6.68
CA LYS A 104 9.18 -1.91 7.16
C LYS A 104 8.13 -1.99 8.27
N HIS A 105 8.20 -1.11 9.26
CA HIS A 105 7.25 -1.08 10.36
C HIS A 105 5.82 -0.77 9.86
N PHE A 106 5.68 0.17 8.94
CA PHE A 106 4.41 0.48 8.26
C PHE A 106 3.85 -0.76 7.58
N ALA A 107 4.65 -1.46 6.77
CA ALA A 107 4.22 -2.65 6.06
C ALA A 107 3.77 -3.77 7.03
N GLN A 108 4.44 -3.91 8.18
CA GLN A 108 4.04 -4.85 9.24
C GLN A 108 2.70 -4.49 9.88
N ILE A 109 2.50 -3.23 10.27
CA ILE A 109 1.22 -2.77 10.84
C ILE A 109 0.10 -2.92 9.80
N PHE A 110 0.37 -2.56 8.54
CA PHE A 110 -0.58 -2.69 7.45
C PHE A 110 -0.94 -4.15 7.14
N GLY A 111 0.05 -5.04 7.09
CA GLY A 111 -0.17 -6.48 6.92
C GLY A 111 -0.98 -7.08 8.07
N THR A 112 -0.71 -6.66 9.31
CA THR A 112 -1.48 -7.05 10.49
C THR A 112 -2.92 -6.57 10.39
N TYR A 113 -3.12 -5.29 10.05
CA TYR A 113 -4.45 -4.70 9.84
C TYR A 113 -5.24 -5.41 8.73
N LEU A 114 -4.57 -5.74 7.62
CA LEU A 114 -5.15 -6.54 6.53
C LEU A 114 -5.59 -7.90 7.03
N LYS A 115 -4.73 -8.62 7.77
CA LYS A 115 -5.06 -9.92 8.34
C LYS A 115 -6.24 -9.85 9.30
N ASP A 116 -6.26 -8.88 10.21
CA ASP A 116 -7.34 -8.70 11.19
C ASP A 116 -8.67 -8.33 10.52
N SER A 117 -8.62 -7.54 9.44
CA SER A 117 -9.83 -7.07 8.75
C SER A 117 -10.35 -8.05 7.69
N ALA A 118 -9.46 -8.68 6.94
CA ALA A 118 -9.78 -9.62 5.85
C ALA A 118 -10.00 -11.05 6.37
N GLY A 119 -9.50 -11.36 7.57
CA GLY A 119 -9.46 -12.70 8.13
C GLY A 119 -8.27 -13.52 7.62
N ASN A 120 -7.88 -14.53 8.40
CA ASN A 120 -6.72 -15.37 8.12
C ASN A 120 -6.79 -16.08 6.75
N GLU A 121 -7.99 -16.50 6.31
CA GLU A 121 -8.16 -17.21 5.03
C GLU A 121 -7.84 -16.32 3.83
N LEU A 122 -8.45 -15.12 3.78
CA LEU A 122 -8.21 -14.18 2.70
C LEU A 122 -6.77 -13.62 2.73
N PHE A 123 -6.23 -13.40 3.93
CA PHE A 123 -4.83 -13.02 4.09
C PHE A 123 -3.86 -14.12 3.62
N SER A 124 -4.18 -15.39 3.86
CA SER A 124 -3.40 -16.50 3.29
C SER A 124 -3.47 -16.49 1.77
N GLU A 125 -4.67 -16.36 1.19
CA GLU A 125 -4.87 -16.29 -0.26
C GLU A 125 -4.08 -15.13 -0.90
N LEU A 126 -4.07 -13.96 -0.25
CA LEU A 126 -3.24 -12.82 -0.65
C LEU A 126 -1.75 -13.17 -0.61
N THR A 127 -1.26 -13.62 0.55
CA THR A 127 0.18 -13.90 0.72
C THR A 127 0.67 -15.05 -0.16
N ASP A 128 -0.17 -16.01 -0.55
CA ASP A 128 0.17 -17.05 -1.54
C ASP A 128 0.44 -16.47 -2.93
N GLN A 129 -0.21 -15.37 -3.29
CA GLN A 129 0.08 -14.62 -4.52
C GLN A 129 1.29 -13.68 -4.37
N PHE A 130 1.79 -13.49 -3.14
CA PHE A 130 2.98 -12.70 -2.81
C PHE A 130 4.00 -13.52 -1.99
N PRO A 131 4.67 -14.52 -2.58
CA PRO A 131 5.61 -15.37 -1.86
C PRO A 131 6.77 -14.59 -1.22
N GLU A 132 7.13 -13.44 -1.77
CA GLU A 132 8.13 -12.53 -1.19
C GLU A 132 7.64 -11.85 0.10
N VAL A 133 6.36 -11.49 0.17
CA VAL A 133 5.76 -10.82 1.35
C VAL A 133 5.66 -11.77 2.53
N LYS A 134 5.49 -13.08 2.29
CA LYS A 134 5.53 -14.12 3.35
C LYS A 134 6.84 -14.13 4.14
N GLN A 135 7.94 -13.61 3.59
CA GLN A 135 9.23 -13.58 4.30
C GLN A 135 9.37 -12.36 5.24
N LEU A 136 8.47 -11.38 5.15
CA LEU A 136 8.52 -10.14 5.91
C LEU A 136 7.49 -10.04 7.05
N LEU A 137 6.45 -10.88 7.00
CA LEU A 137 5.32 -10.93 7.94
C LEU A 137 5.44 -12.20 8.79
#